data_AF-A0A2I3HZ18-F1
#
_entry.id   AF-A0A2I3HZ18-F1
#
_cell.length_a   1.000
_cell.length_b   1.000
_cell.length_c   1.000
_cell.angle_alpha   90.00
_cell.angle_beta   90.00
_cell.angle_gamma   90.00
#
_symmetry.space_group_name_H-M   'P 1'
#
loop_
_entity.id
_entity.type
_entity.pdbx_description
1 polymer ?
#
loop_
_entity_poly.entity_id
_entity_poly.type
_entity_poly.pdbx_seq_one_letter_code
_entity_poly.pdbx_strand_id
1 'polypeptide(L)'
;FGCKKTATAVPPTLQYKLLEPVLLPGTEGFAGVDIRVCVKGGGHVAQIYAIHQSISKALAAYYQKHVDDASKKESKDILIQCDLTLLVAYPRRCESKKFGGPGACARCQKSYR
;
A
#
# COMPACT_ATOMS: atom_id res chain seq x y z
N PHE A 1 24.63 -0.76 -6.45
CA PHE A 1 24.41 -1.47 -7.72
C PHE A 1 23.32 -2.52 -7.52
N GLY A 2 22.24 -2.48 -8.30
CA GLY A 2 21.30 -3.60 -8.40
C GLY A 2 19.97 -3.49 -7.65
N CYS A 3 19.17 -2.45 -7.89
CA CYS A 3 17.73 -2.64 -8.07
C CYS A 3 17.15 -1.44 -8.84
N LYS A 4 17.50 -1.35 -10.13
CA LYS A 4 16.74 -0.53 -11.09
C LYS A 4 15.40 -1.24 -11.34
N LYS A 5 14.47 -1.16 -10.39
CA LYS A 5 13.06 -1.52 -10.60
C LYS A 5 12.19 -0.31 -10.28
N THR A 6 12.56 0.84 -10.81
CA THR A 6 11.63 1.96 -10.92
C THR A 6 10.62 1.59 -12.01
N ALA A 7 9.41 1.24 -11.59
CA ALA A 7 8.18 1.24 -12.39
C ALA A 7 7.95 0.20 -13.52
N THR A 8 8.87 -0.72 -13.84
CA THR A 8 8.75 -1.56 -15.06
C THR A 8 7.93 -2.87 -14.95
N ALA A 9 7.37 -3.22 -13.80
CA ALA A 9 6.60 -4.47 -13.63
C ALA A 9 5.18 -4.24 -13.09
N VAL A 10 4.55 -3.12 -13.47
CA VAL A 10 3.20 -2.75 -13.02
C VAL A 10 2.23 -2.97 -14.18
N PRO A 11 1.16 -3.78 -14.02
CA PRO A 11 0.11 -3.88 -15.03
C PRO A 11 -0.51 -2.48 -15.25
N PRO A 12 -0.80 -2.08 -16.50
CA PRO A 12 -1.21 -0.71 -16.83
C PRO A 12 -2.47 -0.27 -16.06
N THR A 13 -3.35 -1.20 -15.71
CA THR A 13 -4.57 -0.96 -14.94
C THR A 13 -4.32 -0.46 -13.52
N LEU A 14 -3.18 -0.79 -12.90
CA LEU A 14 -2.88 -0.45 -11.51
C LEU A 14 -1.91 0.73 -11.36
N GLN A 15 -1.50 1.34 -12.46
CA GLN A 15 -0.59 2.50 -12.41
C GLN A 15 -1.24 3.70 -11.71
N TYR A 16 -2.53 3.93 -11.93
CA TYR A 16 -3.26 5.00 -11.25
C TYR A 16 -3.27 4.85 -9.74
N LYS A 17 -3.34 3.62 -9.23
CA LYS A 17 -3.28 3.33 -7.79
C LYS A 17 -1.94 3.68 -7.17
N LEU A 18 -0.85 3.75 -7.94
CA LEU A 18 0.45 4.19 -7.42
C LEU A 18 0.60 5.72 -7.41
N LEU A 19 -0.11 6.42 -8.31
CA LEU A 19 0.00 7.87 -8.50
C LEU A 19 -0.98 8.65 -7.61
N GLU A 20 -2.03 8.01 -7.13
CA GLU A 20 -3.01 8.56 -6.19
C GLU A 20 -2.40 9.32 -4.98
N PRO A 21 -1.40 8.80 -4.24
CA PRO A 21 -0.85 9.51 -3.08
C PRO A 21 0.00 10.73 -3.48
N VAL A 22 0.37 10.82 -4.76
CA VAL A 22 1.11 11.96 -5.34
C VAL A 22 0.15 13.03 -5.86
N LEU A 23 -0.95 12.60 -6.48
CA LEU A 23 -1.94 13.49 -7.09
C LEU A 23 -2.81 14.20 -6.04
N LEU A 24 -3.16 13.55 -4.93
CA LEU A 24 -4.08 14.07 -3.92
C LEU A 24 -3.60 15.34 -3.19
N PRO A 25 -2.41 15.37 -2.58
CA PRO A 25 -1.88 16.59 -1.94
C PRO A 25 -1.33 17.62 -2.96
N GLY A 26 -1.28 17.26 -4.25
CA GLY A 26 -0.71 18.08 -5.31
C GLY A 26 0.82 18.03 -5.40
N THR A 27 1.37 18.46 -6.53
CA THR A 27 2.83 18.55 -6.77
C THR A 27 3.56 19.44 -5.78
N GLU A 28 2.85 20.39 -5.16
CA GLU A 28 3.39 21.30 -4.15
C GLU A 28 3.77 20.56 -2.86
N GLY A 29 3.02 19.49 -2.51
CA GLY A 29 3.31 18.70 -1.32
C GLY A 29 4.55 17.79 -1.45
N PHE A 30 5.04 17.58 -2.68
CA PHE A 30 6.24 16.79 -2.95
C PHE A 30 7.43 17.66 -3.37
N ALA A 31 7.27 18.97 -3.46
CA ALA A 31 8.35 19.88 -3.83
C ALA A 31 9.47 19.82 -2.77
N GLY A 32 10.61 19.22 -3.12
CA GLY A 32 11.78 19.08 -2.25
C GLY A 32 11.92 17.73 -1.51
N VAL A 33 11.07 16.73 -1.78
CA VAL A 33 11.17 15.40 -1.15
C VAL A 33 11.56 14.31 -2.16
N ASP A 34 12.76 13.75 -1.99
CA ASP A 34 13.23 12.59 -2.77
C ASP A 34 12.84 11.27 -2.10
N ILE A 35 11.99 10.47 -2.77
CA ILE A 35 11.49 9.20 -2.21
C ILE A 35 12.08 8.00 -2.95
N ARG A 36 12.70 7.09 -2.20
CA ARG A 36 13.16 5.78 -2.71
C ARG A 36 12.45 4.66 -1.96
N VAL A 37 11.73 3.81 -2.69
CA VAL A 37 10.98 2.68 -2.13
C VAL A 37 11.58 1.36 -2.58
N CYS A 38 11.81 0.45 -1.62
CA CYS A 38 12.23 -0.93 -1.86
C CYS A 38 11.21 -1.88 -1.27
N VAL A 39 10.58 -2.72 -2.11
CA VAL A 39 9.60 -3.73 -1.67
C VAL A 39 10.12 -5.13 -1.97
N LYS A 40 9.94 -6.05 -1.02
CA LYS A 40 10.32 -7.47 -1.13
C LYS A 40 9.19 -8.36 -0.61
N GLY A 41 8.99 -9.52 -1.24
CA GLY A 41 7.93 -10.48 -0.89
C GLY A 41 6.55 -10.09 -1.43
N GLY A 42 5.56 -10.95 -1.20
CA GLY A 42 4.19 -10.77 -1.72
C GLY A 42 4.06 -10.96 -3.24
N GLY A 43 2.84 -10.80 -3.75
CA GLY A 43 2.54 -10.79 -5.20
C GLY A 43 2.53 -9.37 -5.78
N HIS A 44 2.43 -9.24 -7.10
CA HIS A 44 2.50 -7.94 -7.81
C HIS A 44 1.50 -6.91 -7.26
N VAL A 45 0.24 -7.31 -7.08
CA VAL A 45 -0.82 -6.43 -6.56
C VAL A 45 -0.52 -6.01 -5.11
N ALA A 46 -0.12 -6.96 -4.26
CA ALA A 46 0.21 -6.66 -2.86
C ALA A 46 1.40 -5.69 -2.74
N GLN A 47 2.40 -5.82 -3.62
CA GLN A 47 3.53 -4.89 -3.66
C GLN A 47 3.10 -3.49 -4.07
N ILE A 48 2.17 -3.35 -5.02
CA ILE A 48 1.62 -2.04 -5.42
C ILE A 48 0.94 -1.34 -4.25
N TYR A 49 0.06 -2.04 -3.52
CA TYR A 49 -0.56 -1.48 -2.31
C TYR A 49 0.46 -1.16 -1.21
N ALA A 50 1.54 -1.93 -1.10
CA ALA A 50 2.62 -1.63 -0.17
C ALA A 50 3.39 -0.35 -0.55
N ILE A 51 3.69 -0.15 -1.84
CA ILE A 51 4.29 1.09 -2.34
C ILE A 51 3.36 2.27 -2.06
N HIS A 52 2.08 2.12 -2.42
CA HIS A 52 1.04 3.13 -2.23
C HIS A 52 1.02 3.63 -0.77
N GLN A 53 0.88 2.70 0.17
CA GLN A 53 0.88 3.00 1.60
C GLN A 53 2.22 3.57 2.09
N SER A 54 3.35 3.10 1.56
CA SER A 54 4.67 3.59 1.98
C SER A 54 4.89 5.06 1.65
N ILE A 55 4.39 5.52 0.48
CA ILE A 55 4.50 6.92 0.06
C ILE A 55 3.66 7.82 0.98
N SER A 56 2.40 7.45 1.23
CA SER A 56 1.51 8.22 2.11
C SER A 56 2.05 8.33 3.55
N LYS A 57 2.58 7.22 4.10
CA LYS A 57 3.20 7.23 5.44
C LYS A 57 4.49 8.06 5.48
N ALA A 58 5.31 7.98 4.44
CA ALA A 58 6.54 8.75 4.36
C ALA A 58 6.27 10.26 4.35
N LEU A 59 5.27 10.70 3.58
CA LEU A 59 4.82 12.10 3.60
C LEU A 59 4.36 12.54 4.98
N ALA A 60 3.43 11.80 5.58
CA ALA A 60 2.91 12.12 6.91
C ALA A 60 4.01 12.20 7.98
N ALA A 61 5.04 11.37 7.87
CA ALA A 61 6.20 11.38 8.75
C ALA A 61 7.19 12.52 8.44
N TYR A 62 7.30 12.94 7.18
CA TYR A 62 8.13 14.07 6.77
C TYR A 62 7.56 15.39 7.31
N TYR A 63 6.28 15.66 7.07
CA TYR A 63 5.60 16.85 7.59
C TYR A 63 5.63 16.92 9.12
N GLN A 64 5.53 15.78 9.80
CA GLN A 64 5.66 15.72 11.27
C GLN A 64 7.01 16.26 11.78
N LYS A 65 8.09 16.07 11.02
CA LYS A 65 9.46 16.33 11.46
C LYS A 65 10.02 17.65 10.94
N HIS A 66 9.64 18.07 9.74
CA HIS A 66 10.35 19.09 8.98
C HIS A 66 9.52 20.32 8.60
N VAL A 67 8.19 20.27 8.78
CA VAL A 67 7.29 21.38 8.42
C VAL A 67 6.49 21.74 9.67
N ASP A 68 5.19 21.43 9.74
CA ASP A 68 4.31 21.85 10.81
C ASP A 68 3.18 20.83 11.05
N ASP A 69 2.62 20.81 12.26
CA ASP A 69 1.50 19.92 12.61
C ASP A 69 0.19 20.29 11.90
N ALA A 70 0.01 21.56 11.51
CA ALA A 70 -1.17 22.04 10.77
C ALA A 70 -1.22 21.43 9.36
N SER A 71 -0.16 21.62 8.57
CA SER A 71 -0.05 21.09 7.20
C SER A 71 -0.06 19.56 7.16
N LYS A 72 0.49 18.92 8.20
CA LYS A 72 0.37 17.47 8.39
C LYS A 72 -1.09 17.04 8.55
N LYS A 73 -1.88 17.78 9.34
CA LYS A 73 -3.28 17.44 9.59
C LYS A 73 -4.10 17.57 8.31
N GLU A 74 -3.92 18.66 7.57
CA GLU A 74 -4.56 18.88 6.27
C GLU A 74 -4.23 17.76 5.26
N SER A 75 -2.95 17.41 5.13
CA SER A 75 -2.52 16.32 4.24
C SER A 75 -3.10 14.97 4.67
N LYS A 76 -3.16 14.69 5.98
CA LYS A 76 -3.76 13.46 6.50
C LYS A 76 -5.26 13.42 6.28
N ASP A 77 -5.95 14.54 6.48
CA ASP A 77 -7.40 14.62 6.33
C ASP A 77 -7.79 14.38 4.86
N ILE A 78 -7.04 14.95 3.91
CA ILE A 78 -7.21 14.68 2.47
C ILE A 78 -7.01 13.18 2.17
N LEU A 79 -5.93 12.57 2.67
CA LEU A 79 -5.64 11.15 2.44
C LEU A 79 -6.71 10.24 3.06
N ILE A 80 -7.18 10.55 4.28
CA ILE A 80 -8.19 9.78 5.00
C ILE A 80 -9.56 9.87 4.31
N GLN A 81 -9.90 11.05 3.78
CA GLN A 81 -11.14 11.24 3.04
C GLN A 81 -11.20 10.39 1.76
N CYS A 82 -10.06 10.16 1.11
CA CYS A 82 -9.99 9.28 -0.05
C CYS A 82 -10.02 7.81 0.32
N ASP A 83 -9.06 7.35 1.13
CA ASP A 83 -8.96 5.95 1.53
C ASP A 83 -8.13 5.76 2.82
N LEU A 84 -8.69 5.05 3.79
CA LEU A 84 -8.03 4.71 5.05
C LEU A 84 -6.80 3.82 4.87
N THR A 85 -6.75 3.00 3.82
CA THR A 85 -5.66 2.04 3.57
C THR A 85 -4.34 2.71 3.20
N LEU A 86 -4.35 4.00 2.86
CA LEU A 86 -3.15 4.81 2.62
C LEU A 86 -2.31 4.95 3.89
N LEU A 87 -2.97 5.20 5.02
CA LEU A 87 -2.30 5.41 6.30
C LEU A 87 -2.31 4.16 7.19
N VAL A 88 -3.36 3.33 7.12
CA VAL A 88 -3.52 2.16 7.98
C VAL A 88 -3.24 0.87 7.22
N ALA A 89 -2.39 0.01 7.79
CA ALA A 89 -2.03 -1.25 7.13
C ALA A 89 -3.21 -2.22 7.10
N TYR A 90 -3.35 -2.92 5.98
CA TYR A 90 -4.38 -3.94 5.84
C TYR A 90 -4.01 -5.21 6.66
N PRO A 91 -4.81 -5.66 7.65
CA PRO A 91 -4.42 -6.73 8.58
C PRO A 91 -4.61 -8.17 8.05
N ARG A 92 -5.33 -8.39 6.94
CA ARG A 92 -5.67 -9.73 6.40
C ARG A 92 -4.40 -10.51 6.11
N ARG A 93 -4.36 -11.75 6.59
CA ARG A 93 -3.36 -12.78 6.26
C ARG A 93 -4.09 -14.07 5.91
N CYS A 94 -3.47 -14.91 5.09
CA CYS A 94 -4.05 -16.21 4.77
C CYS A 94 -4.10 -17.09 6.03
N GLU A 95 -5.27 -17.63 6.31
CA GLU A 95 -5.44 -18.57 7.41
C GLU A 95 -4.71 -19.88 7.14
N SER A 96 -4.30 -20.57 8.22
CA SER A 96 -3.65 -21.87 8.12
C SER A 96 -4.61 -22.94 7.59
N LYS A 97 -4.07 -23.84 6.76
CA LYS A 97 -4.79 -25.01 6.27
C LYS A 97 -5.24 -25.91 7.42
N LYS A 98 -6.50 -26.37 7.41
CA LYS A 98 -7.02 -27.37 8.36
C LYS A 98 -7.10 -28.76 7.72
N PHE A 99 -6.99 -29.84 8.49
CA PHE A 99 -7.06 -31.21 7.94
C PHE A 99 -8.43 -31.54 7.32
N GLY A 100 -8.51 -32.58 6.49
CA GLY A 100 -9.79 -33.09 5.97
C GLY A 100 -10.45 -32.21 4.91
N GLY A 101 -9.65 -31.60 4.03
CA GLY A 101 -10.09 -30.83 2.86
C GLY A 101 -8.91 -30.15 2.16
N PRO A 102 -9.11 -29.29 1.15
CA PRO A 102 -8.04 -28.58 0.45
C PRO A 102 -7.75 -27.15 0.94
N GLY A 103 -8.66 -26.48 1.65
CA GLY A 103 -8.50 -25.07 2.10
C GLY A 103 -8.61 -24.85 3.62
N ALA A 104 -8.42 -23.62 4.10
CA ALA A 104 -8.58 -23.29 5.53
C ALA A 104 -9.98 -23.69 6.05
N CYS A 105 -11.03 -23.35 5.30
CA CYS A 105 -12.41 -23.66 5.66
C CYS A 105 -13.03 -24.82 4.86
N ALA A 106 -12.46 -25.17 3.70
CA ALA A 106 -13.00 -26.21 2.83
C ALA A 106 -12.76 -27.61 3.40
N ARG A 107 -13.82 -28.44 3.43
CA ARG A 107 -13.80 -29.85 3.86
C ARG A 107 -13.99 -30.80 2.67
N CYS A 108 -13.50 -32.03 2.80
CA CYS A 108 -13.78 -33.09 1.83
C CYS A 108 -15.28 -33.39 1.79
N GLN A 109 -15.80 -33.66 0.58
CA GLN A 109 -17.19 -34.06 0.39
C GLN A 109 -17.44 -35.41 1.08
N LYS A 110 -18.50 -35.52 1.87
CA LYS A 110 -18.94 -36.79 2.47
C LYS A 110 -19.81 -37.58 1.48
N SER A 111 -19.52 -38.86 1.29
CA SER A 111 -20.43 -39.80 0.63
C SER A 111 -21.29 -40.46 1.70
N TYR A 112 -22.57 -40.07 1.80
CA TYR A 112 -23.54 -40.64 2.74
C TYR A 112 -24.05 -42.02 2.31
N ARG A 113 -23.20 -42.79 1.62
CA ARG A 113 -23.52 -44.16 1.20
C ARG A 113 -23.37 -45.12 2.37
#